data_AF-A0A8T0F6V1-F1
#
_entry.id   AF-A0A8T0F6V1-F1
#
_cell.length_a   1.000
_cell.length_b   1.000
_cell.length_c   1.000
_cell.angle_alpha   90.00
_cell.angle_beta   90.00
_cell.angle_gamma   90.00
#
_symmetry.space_group_name_H-M   'P 1'
#
loop_
_entity.id
_entity.type
_entity.pdbx_description
1 polymer ?
#
loop_
_entity_poly.entity_id
_entity_poly.type
_entity_poly.pdbx_seq_one_letter_code
_entity_poly.pdbx_strand_id
1 'polypeptide(L)'
;MMCNTGIPPAILFRLLSNEHSLPLDPAAGSSVDWAYERARIKYSFAIELRDTGRQGFLLSNSQIIPNAEENFAGIKAVANIIRNEV
;
A
#
# COMPACT_ATOMS: atom_id res chain seq x y z
N MET A 1 8.58 14.42 0.97
CA MET A 1 8.69 14.60 2.43
C MET A 1 8.32 13.26 3.06
N MET A 2 9.31 12.53 3.60
CA MET A 2 9.14 11.21 4.19
C MET A 2 8.38 11.33 5.51
N CYS A 3 7.28 10.60 5.69
CA CYS A 3 6.61 10.49 6.98
C CYS A 3 7.44 9.56 7.87
N ASN A 4 8.01 10.11 8.94
CA ASN A 4 8.91 9.44 9.88
C ASN A 4 8.16 8.56 10.90
N THR A 5 7.31 7.63 10.43
CA THR A 5 6.49 6.76 11.31
C THR A 5 7.21 5.48 11.75
N GLY A 6 8.52 5.34 11.53
CA GLY A 6 9.25 4.12 11.90
C GLY A 6 8.86 2.89 11.08
N ILE A 7 8.18 3.10 9.95
CA ILE A 7 7.78 2.08 9.00
C ILE A 7 8.93 1.90 7.98
N PRO A 8 9.45 0.69 7.74
CA PRO A 8 10.54 0.46 6.80
C PRO A 8 10.19 0.98 5.39
N PRO A 9 11.18 1.50 4.64
CA PRO A 9 10.97 2.27 3.41
C PRO A 9 10.28 1.51 2.26
N ALA A 10 10.11 0.19 2.38
CA ALA A 10 9.44 -0.63 1.39
C ALA A 10 7.93 -0.83 1.67
N ILE A 11 7.42 -0.38 2.81
CA ILE A 11 5.99 -0.24 3.04
C ILE A 11 5.61 1.17 2.57
N LEU A 12 5.53 1.34 1.24
CA LEU A 12 4.84 2.49 0.69
C LEU A 12 3.33 2.21 0.80
N PHE A 13 2.75 2.42 1.99
CA PHE A 13 1.31 2.62 2.12
C PHE A 13 0.99 3.96 1.43
N ARG A 14 0.85 3.94 0.10
CA ARG A 14 0.36 5.09 -0.64
C ARG A 14 -1.15 5.05 -0.53
N LEU A 15 -1.68 5.68 0.51
CA LEU A 15 -3.10 6.00 0.62
C LEU A 15 -3.53 6.64 -0.69
N LEU A 16 -4.41 5.97 -1.44
CA LEU A 16 -5.15 6.58 -2.54
C LEU A 16 -6.23 7.49 -1.95
N SER A 17 -5.83 8.47 -1.16
CA SER A 17 -6.62 9.68 -0.96
C SER A 17 -6.19 10.65 -2.06
N ASN A 18 -7.15 11.19 -2.80
CA ASN A 18 -7.04 11.97 -4.05
C ASN A 18 -6.09 13.19 -4.06
N GLU A 19 -5.25 13.39 -3.05
CA GLU A 19 -4.47 14.60 -2.89
C GLU A 19 -2.99 14.23 -2.67
N HIS A 20 -2.18 14.53 -3.69
CA HIS A 20 -0.72 14.33 -3.80
C HIS A 20 -0.23 12.91 -4.14
N SER A 21 -0.41 12.53 -5.41
CA SER A 21 0.38 11.49 -6.10
C SER A 21 1.70 12.06 -6.65
N LEU A 22 2.76 11.24 -6.66
CA LEU A 22 3.93 11.40 -7.54
C LEU A 22 4.00 10.09 -8.34
N PRO A 23 4.50 10.14 -9.60
CA PRO A 23 3.70 9.99 -10.80
C PRO A 23 3.23 8.53 -10.99
N LEU A 24 2.10 8.17 -10.39
CA LEU A 24 1.25 7.15 -11.01
C LEU A 24 0.30 7.93 -11.90
N ASP A 25 0.22 7.53 -13.16
CA ASP A 25 -0.77 8.10 -14.07
C ASP A 25 -2.16 7.95 -13.44
N PRO A 26 -3.05 8.94 -13.59
CA PRO A 26 -4.42 8.83 -13.10
C PRO A 26 -5.05 7.52 -13.59
N ALA A 27 -5.42 6.65 -12.64
CA ALA A 27 -6.10 5.39 -12.94
C ALA A 27 -7.53 5.49 -12.42
N ALA A 28 -8.51 5.52 -13.34
CA ALA A 28 -9.93 5.51 -13.01
C ALA A 28 -10.50 4.09 -13.18
N GLY A 29 -11.35 3.67 -12.24
CA GLY A 29 -12.02 2.37 -12.30
C GLY A 29 -11.18 1.24 -11.70
N SER A 30 -10.26 1.57 -10.79
CA SER A 30 -9.51 0.56 -10.04
C SER A 30 -10.45 -0.27 -9.15
N SER A 31 -9.99 -1.44 -8.71
CA SER A 31 -10.73 -2.25 -7.72
C SER A 31 -10.92 -1.49 -6.40
N VAL A 32 -9.97 -0.62 -6.04
CA VAL A 32 -10.05 0.25 -4.86
C VAL A 32 -11.17 1.28 -5.02
N ASP A 33 -11.28 1.92 -6.19
CA ASP A 33 -12.34 2.89 -6.48
C ASP A 33 -13.71 2.23 -6.35
N TRP A 34 -13.87 1.02 -6.91
CA TRP A 34 -15.12 0.28 -6.80
C TRP A 34 -15.44 -0.11 -5.35
N ALA A 35 -14.46 -0.61 -4.60
CA ALA A 35 -14.64 -1.01 -3.21
C ALA A 35 -15.07 0.18 -2.33
N TYR A 36 -14.46 1.34 -2.57
CA TYR A 36 -14.76 2.57 -1.84
C TYR A 36 -16.11 3.17 -2.26
N GLU A 37 -16.34 3.42 -3.55
CA GLU A 37 -17.50 4.15 -4.04
C GLU A 37 -18.76 3.30 -4.16
N ARG A 38 -18.64 2.04 -4.60
CA ARG A 38 -19.80 1.17 -4.84
C ARG A 38 -20.11 0.28 -3.64
N ALA A 39 -19.10 -0.40 -3.10
CA ALA A 39 -19.30 -1.31 -1.97
C ALA A 39 -19.31 -0.59 -0.60
N ARG A 40 -18.99 0.71 -0.56
CA ARG A 40 -18.97 1.55 0.66
C ARG A 40 -18.01 1.01 1.73
N ILE A 41 -16.91 0.39 1.32
CA ILE A 41 -15.86 -0.08 2.21
C ILE A 41 -14.91 1.09 2.50
N LYS A 42 -15.06 1.69 3.69
CA LYS A 42 -14.33 2.90 4.11
C LYS A 42 -12.80 2.75 3.99
N TYR A 43 -12.27 1.60 4.40
CA TYR A 43 -10.83 1.34 4.40
C TYR A 43 -10.47 0.44 3.21
N SER A 44 -10.29 1.06 2.04
CA SER A 44 -9.92 0.38 0.80
C SER A 44 -8.52 0.83 0.36
N PHE A 45 -7.61 -0.12 0.11
CA PHE A 45 -6.20 0.16 -0.19
C PHE A 45 -5.67 -0.73 -1.32
N ALA A 46 -4.76 -0.18 -2.12
CA ALA A 46 -3.85 -0.96 -2.96
C ALA A 46 -2.43 -0.86 -2.39
N ILE A 47 -1.69 -1.96 -2.45
CA ILE A 47 -0.30 -2.05 -1.98
C ILE A 47 0.56 -2.43 -3.17
N GLU A 48 1.49 -1.54 -3.53
CA GLU A 48 2.53 -1.82 -4.51
C GLU A 48 3.75 -2.37 -3.76
N LEU A 49 4.16 -3.59 -4.12
CA LEU A 49 5.24 -4.32 -3.45
C LEU A 49 6.62 -3.91 -4.00
N ARG A 50 7.68 -4.54 -3.48
CA ARG A 50 9.03 -4.35 -4.01
C ARG A 50 9.13 -4.74 -5.49
N ASP A 51 10.07 -4.19 -6.25
CA ASP A 51 11.01 -3.11 -5.90
C ASP A 51 10.62 -1.78 -6.55
N THR A 52 11.54 -0.80 -6.56
CA THR A 52 11.31 0.51 -7.19
C THR A 52 11.78 0.57 -8.64
N GLY A 53 11.82 -0.57 -9.35
CA GLY A 53 12.10 -0.65 -10.79
C GLY A 53 13.47 -1.19 -11.18
N ARG A 54 14.26 -1.77 -10.28
CA ARG A 54 15.55 -2.40 -10.63
C ARG A 54 15.33 -3.79 -11.24
N GLN A 55 14.47 -4.59 -10.61
CA GLN A 55 14.06 -5.91 -11.05
C GLN A 55 12.58 -5.91 -11.47
N GLY A 56 11.76 -5.02 -10.89
CA GLY A 56 10.34 -4.91 -11.17
C GLY A 56 9.63 -6.26 -10.97
N PHE A 57 8.92 -6.71 -12.00
CA PHE A 57 8.17 -7.96 -11.98
C PHE A 57 9.04 -9.22 -11.86
N LEU A 58 10.34 -9.14 -12.17
CA LEU A 58 11.29 -10.26 -12.10
C LEU A 58 12.15 -10.16 -10.83
N LEU A 59 11.51 -9.83 -9.71
CA LEU A 59 12.17 -9.75 -8.40
C LEU A 59 12.76 -11.11 -8.00
N SER A 60 13.96 -11.09 -7.44
CA SER A 60 14.65 -12.31 -6.99
C SER A 60 13.83 -13.08 -5.95
N ASN A 61 13.83 -14.41 -6.04
CA ASN A 61 13.13 -15.34 -5.15
C ASN A 61 13.55 -15.12 -3.68
N SER A 62 14.80 -14.69 -3.45
CA SER A 62 15.32 -14.36 -2.12
C SER A 62 14.60 -13.18 -1.45
N GLN A 63 13.82 -12.40 -2.19
CA GLN A 63 13.05 -11.28 -1.69
C GLN A 63 11.60 -11.63 -1.34
N ILE A 64 11.13 -12.85 -1.62
CA ILE A 64 9.73 -13.25 -1.36
C ILE A 64 9.39 -13.12 0.14
N ILE A 65 10.17 -13.78 0.99
CA ILE A 65 9.94 -13.76 2.44
C ILE A 65 10.15 -12.37 3.04
N PRO A 66 11.28 -11.66 2.77
CA PRO A 66 11.47 -10.30 3.27
C PRO A 66 10.36 -9.32 2.86
N ASN A 67 9.86 -9.42 1.62
CA ASN A 67 8.76 -8.61 1.14
C ASN A 67 7.44 -8.97 1.85
N ALA A 68 7.16 -10.25 2.08
CA ALA A 68 5.95 -10.66 2.80
C ALA A 68 5.95 -10.19 4.26
N GLU A 69 7.08 -10.32 4.97
CA GLU A 69 7.21 -9.96 6.39
C GLU A 69 6.93 -8.48 6.65
N GLU A 70 7.51 -7.59 5.84
CA GLU A 70 7.28 -6.16 5.99
C GLU A 70 5.86 -5.76 5.60
N ASN A 71 5.32 -6.29 4.50
CA ASN A 71 3.97 -5.94 4.07
C ASN A 71 2.93 -6.43 5.08
N PHE A 72 3.14 -7.60 5.68
CA PHE A 72 2.29 -8.08 6.75
C PHE A 72 2.40 -7.23 8.02
N ALA A 73 3.59 -6.72 8.36
CA ALA A 73 3.76 -5.77 9.46
C ALA A 73 2.95 -4.48 9.21
N GLY A 74 2.96 -3.95 7.98
CA GLY A 74 2.16 -2.81 7.58
C GLY A 74 0.65 -3.08 7.68
N ILE A 75 0.18 -4.21 7.15
CA ILE A 75 -1.23 -4.62 7.24
C ILE A 75 -1.69 -4.71 8.70
N LYS A 76 -0.88 -5.32 9.58
CA LYS A 76 -1.18 -5.40 11.01
C LYS A 76 -1.30 -4.01 11.65
N ALA A 77 -0.43 -3.07 11.27
CA ALA A 77 -0.48 -1.70 11.79
C ALA A 77 -1.79 -1.01 11.39
N VAL A 78 -2.17 -1.09 10.12
CA VAL A 78 -3.45 -0.53 9.63
C VAL A 78 -4.65 -1.20 10.29
N ALA A 79 -4.64 -2.53 10.40
CA ALA A 79 -5.71 -3.28 11.07
C ALA A 79 -5.87 -2.86 12.54
N ASN A 80 -4.76 -2.62 13.25
CA ASN A 80 -4.80 -2.13 14.64
C ASN A 80 -5.38 -0.72 14.73
N ILE A 81 -5.05 0.18 13.79
CA ILE A 81 -5.62 1.53 13.73
C ILE A 81 -7.13 1.44 13.50
N ILE A 82 -7.57 0.70 12.47
CA ILE A 82 -8.98 0.51 12.15
C ILE A 82 -9.75 -0.09 13.33
N ARG A 83 -9.20 -1.11 13.98
CA ARG A 83 -9.83 -1.74 15.15
C ARG A 83 -10.07 -0.74 16.29
N ASN A 84 -9.19 0.24 16.47
CA ASN A 84 -9.29 1.24 17.53
C ASN A 84 -10.16 2.45 17.14
N GLU A 85 -10.57 2.57 15.87
CA GLU A 85 -11.49 3.61 15.40
C GLU A 85 -12.98 3.20 15.51
N VAL A 86 -13.26 1.92 15.78
CA VAL A 86 -14.61 1.35 15.98
C VAL A 86 -14.92 1.26 17.45
#